data_AF-A0A6L7Q3Q3-F1
#
_entry.id   AF-A0A6L7Q3Q3-F1
#
_cell.length_a   1.000
_cell.length_b   1.000
_cell.length_c   1.000
_cell.angle_alpha   90.00
_cell.angle_beta   90.00
_cell.angle_gamma   90.00
#
_symmetry.space_group_name_H-M   'P 1'
#
loop_
_entity.id
_entity.type
_entity.pdbx_description
1 polymer ?
#
loop_
_entity_poly.entity_id
_entity_poly.type
_entity_poly.pdbx_seq_one_letter_code
_entity_poly.pdbx_strand_id
1 'polypeptide(L)'
;MHLKFESPLLWQIFVAGLALGLVVALSLVLLFGVFRPTPRAFSENRQAPFEHHAEEKPHYEALVVPTPCPVGACPTPGGNVPAPTGSHPGQALFVGVGGCSACHTIDGVAQGILGPPLNGIGSAAANRLPGYSAEEYIRESILEPDAHAAGTADGLSQDYDGNLMLSTMAGILPALSDEDIENLVDYLLTLQ
;
A
#
# COMPACT_ATOMS: atom_id res chain seq x y z
N MET A 1 -13.79 48.07 -33.00
CA MET A 1 -14.98 48.20 -32.13
C MET A 1 -14.48 48.54 -30.73
N HIS A 2 -14.60 49.81 -30.33
CA HIS A 2 -14.14 50.32 -29.05
C HIS A 2 -15.33 50.24 -28.09
N LEU A 3 -15.36 49.25 -27.20
CA LEU A 3 -16.44 49.11 -26.22
C LEU A 3 -16.28 50.22 -25.16
N LYS A 4 -17.05 51.30 -25.31
CA LYS A 4 -17.16 52.36 -24.30
C LYS A 4 -18.08 51.88 -23.18
N PHE A 5 -17.48 51.37 -22.10
CA PHE A 5 -18.20 51.05 -20.87
C PHE A 5 -18.49 52.33 -20.07
N GLU A 6 -19.39 53.19 -20.56
CA GLU A 6 -19.71 54.50 -19.93
C GLU A 6 -20.89 54.43 -18.95
N SER A 7 -21.34 53.24 -18.54
CA SER A 7 -22.42 53.14 -17.55
C SER A 7 -21.85 53.03 -16.12
N PRO A 8 -22.15 54.00 -15.23
CA PRO A 8 -21.63 54.00 -13.86
C PRO A 8 -22.11 52.79 -13.04
N LEU A 9 -23.28 52.25 -13.38
CA LEU A 9 -23.84 51.06 -12.76
C LEU A 9 -23.02 49.80 -13.06
N LEU A 10 -22.63 49.58 -14.33
CA LEU A 10 -21.81 48.40 -14.67
C LEU A 10 -20.43 48.47 -14.05
N TRP A 11 -19.83 49.67 -13.95
CA TRP A 11 -18.56 49.86 -13.27
C TRP A 11 -18.67 49.53 -11.77
N GLN A 12 -19.73 49.98 -11.10
CA GLN A 12 -19.99 49.66 -9.69
C GLN A 12 -20.19 48.17 -9.46
N ILE A 13 -20.97 47.48 -10.30
CA ILE A 13 -21.20 46.03 -10.21
C ILE A 13 -19.88 45.27 -10.41
N PHE A 14 -19.07 45.68 -11.39
CA PHE A 14 -17.78 45.06 -11.67
C PHE A 14 -16.81 45.21 -10.49
N VAL A 15 -16.67 46.42 -9.94
CA VAL A 15 -15.78 46.69 -8.80
C VAL A 15 -16.26 45.97 -7.54
N ALA A 16 -17.57 45.94 -7.27
CA ALA A 16 -18.13 45.21 -6.15
C ALA A 16 -17.90 43.69 -6.27
N GLY A 17 -18.04 43.13 -7.47
CA GLY A 17 -17.74 41.72 -7.75
C GLY A 17 -16.26 41.39 -7.57
N LEU A 18 -15.36 42.24 -8.07
CA LEU A 18 -13.91 42.09 -7.89
C LEU A 18 -13.53 42.13 -6.40
N ALA A 19 -14.09 43.08 -5.65
CA ALA A 19 -13.84 43.21 -4.21
C ALA A 19 -14.33 41.97 -3.44
N LEU A 20 -15.53 41.47 -3.74
CA LEU A 20 -16.05 40.25 -3.12
C LEU A 20 -15.19 39.02 -3.44
N GLY A 21 -14.77 38.86 -4.70
CA GLY A 21 -13.88 37.79 -5.11
C GLY A 21 -12.53 37.83 -4.39
N LEU A 22 -11.96 39.02 -4.22
CA LEU A 22 -10.69 39.21 -3.51
C LEU A 22 -10.84 38.88 -2.02
N VAL A 23 -11.95 39.26 -1.38
CA VAL A 23 -12.25 38.91 0.02
C VAL A 23 -12.38 37.40 0.20
N VAL A 24 -13.09 36.71 -0.70
CA VAL A 24 -13.23 35.23 -0.64
C VAL A 24 -11.87 34.56 -0.82
N ALA A 25 -11.07 35.00 -1.80
CA ALA A 25 -9.74 34.44 -2.06
C ALA A 25 -8.80 34.64 -0.86
N LEU A 26 -8.76 35.85 -0.27
CA LEU A 26 -7.98 36.10 0.94
C LEU A 26 -8.46 35.26 2.12
N SER A 27 -9.78 35.08 2.27
CA SER A 27 -10.34 34.25 3.33
C SER A 27 -9.91 32.78 3.20
N LEU A 28 -9.88 32.24 1.98
CA LEU A 28 -9.39 30.89 1.73
C LEU A 28 -7.88 30.77 1.97
N VAL A 29 -7.09 31.73 1.49
CA VAL A 29 -5.63 31.75 1.75
C VAL A 29 -5.33 31.80 3.25
N LEU A 30 -6.09 32.58 4.02
CA LEU A 30 -5.96 32.61 5.47
C LEU A 30 -6.42 31.29 6.11
N LEU A 31 -7.54 30.71 5.67
CA LEU A 31 -8.03 29.43 6.16
C LEU A 31 -6.98 28.33 5.98
N PHE A 32 -6.46 28.17 4.76
CA PHE A 32 -5.43 27.17 4.44
C PHE A 32 -4.04 27.53 4.98
N GLY A 33 -3.74 28.81 5.20
CA GLY A 33 -2.50 29.26 5.82
C GLY A 33 -2.45 29.00 7.33
N VAL A 34 -3.60 29.08 8.01
CA VAL A 34 -3.76 28.76 9.44
C VAL A 34 -3.89 27.26 9.66
N PHE A 35 -4.54 26.53 8.74
CA PHE A 35 -4.50 25.08 8.68
C PHE A 35 -3.10 24.61 8.24
N ARG A 36 -2.16 24.60 9.19
CA ARG A 36 -0.98 23.74 9.06
C ARG A 36 -1.42 22.34 9.47
N PRO A 37 -1.69 21.41 8.54
CA PRO A 37 -1.92 20.03 8.93
C PRO A 37 -0.68 19.58 9.69
N THR A 38 -0.82 19.30 10.98
CA THR A 38 0.24 18.62 11.71
C THR A 38 0.44 17.29 11.00
N PRO A 39 1.65 16.99 10.51
CA PRO A 39 1.91 15.67 9.99
C PRO A 39 1.52 14.70 11.10
N ARG A 40 0.63 13.75 10.81
CA ARG A 40 0.43 12.63 11.72
C ARG A 40 1.82 12.05 12.01
N ALA A 41 2.14 11.65 13.24
CA ALA A 41 3.49 11.22 13.62
C ALA A 41 4.12 10.18 12.64
N PHE A 42 3.26 9.42 11.95
CA PHE A 42 3.64 8.51 10.88
C PHE A 42 4.30 9.18 9.64
N SER A 43 3.88 10.38 9.22
CA SER A 43 4.46 11.07 8.07
C SER A 43 5.74 11.85 8.41
N GLU A 44 5.92 12.32 9.64
CA GLU A 44 7.13 13.07 10.00
C GLU A 44 8.36 12.16 10.07
N ASN A 45 8.19 10.94 10.58
CA ASN A 45 9.28 9.98 10.73
C ASN A 45 9.63 9.22 9.44
N ARG A 46 8.92 9.45 8.33
CA ARG A 46 9.10 8.72 7.07
C ARG A 46 9.16 9.62 5.83
N GLN A 47 9.21 10.95 6.03
CA GLN A 47 9.51 11.92 4.98
C GLN A 47 11.00 11.86 4.65
N ALA A 48 11.41 10.86 3.86
CA ALA A 48 12.63 10.99 3.08
C ALA A 48 12.32 11.97 1.92
N PRO A 49 13.19 12.95 1.64
CA PRO A 49 13.09 13.74 0.42
C PRO A 49 13.04 12.81 -0.79
N PHE A 50 12.11 13.03 -1.72
CA PHE A 50 12.10 12.30 -2.98
C PHE A 50 13.26 12.81 -3.85
N GLU A 51 14.43 12.21 -3.69
CA GLU A 51 15.50 12.34 -4.66
C GLU A 51 15.12 11.52 -5.89
N HIS A 52 15.10 12.19 -7.05
CA HIS A 52 14.99 11.51 -8.33
C HIS A 52 16.09 10.44 -8.40
N HIS A 53 15.69 9.16 -8.42
CA HIS A 53 16.60 8.03 -8.55
C HIS A 53 17.43 8.18 -9.84
N ALA A 54 18.64 8.70 -9.72
CA ALA A 54 19.75 8.31 -10.58
C ALA A 54 20.25 6.96 -10.05
N GLU A 55 20.44 6.01 -10.96
CA GLU A 55 20.97 4.67 -10.70
C GLU A 55 22.10 4.68 -9.66
N GLU A 56 21.85 4.12 -8.48
CA GLU A 56 22.93 3.80 -7.54
C GLU A 56 22.68 2.45 -6.85
N LYS A 57 23.72 1.63 -6.88
CA LYS A 57 23.80 0.23 -6.46
C LYS A 57 23.52 0.07 -4.95
N PRO A 58 23.13 -1.13 -4.46
CA PRO A 58 22.73 -1.30 -3.07
C PRO A 58 23.96 -1.19 -2.16
N HIS A 59 24.06 -0.07 -1.44
CA HIS A 59 24.95 0.08 -0.29
C HIS A 59 24.18 -0.33 0.97
N TYR A 60 24.47 -1.53 1.46
CA TYR A 60 24.02 -2.02 2.77
C TYR A 60 24.89 -1.42 3.87
N GLU A 61 24.92 -0.10 4.03
CA GLU A 61 25.65 0.52 5.14
C GLU A 61 24.74 0.57 6.38
N ALA A 62 25.09 -0.21 7.40
CA ALA A 62 24.35 -0.38 8.64
C ALA A 62 24.12 0.92 9.42
N LEU A 63 22.86 1.37 9.53
CA LEU A 63 22.35 2.42 10.44
C LEU A 63 20.82 2.21 10.54
N VAL A 64 20.11 2.07 11.66
CA VAL A 64 20.35 2.27 13.10
C VAL A 64 19.36 1.34 13.82
N VAL A 65 19.83 0.53 14.77
CA VAL A 65 18.94 -0.18 15.72
C VAL A 65 18.22 0.89 16.55
N PRO A 66 16.88 1.01 16.50
CA PRO A 66 16.19 1.98 17.32
C PRO A 66 16.39 1.63 18.80
N THR A 67 16.75 2.64 19.58
CA THR A 67 16.85 2.59 21.04
C THR A 67 15.60 1.92 21.61
N PRO A 68 15.72 0.91 22.50
CA PRO A 68 14.54 0.26 23.06
C PRO A 68 13.69 1.28 23.80
N CYS A 69 12.40 1.36 23.43
CA CYS A 69 11.42 2.15 24.17
C CYS A 69 11.36 1.69 25.63
N PRO A 70 11.23 2.60 26.61
CA PRO A 70 10.98 2.20 27.98
C PRO A 70 9.68 1.37 28.04
N VAL A 71 9.82 0.15 28.53
CA VAL A 71 8.76 -0.82 28.80
C VAL A 71 7.60 -0.14 29.54
N GLY A 72 6.48 0.12 28.84
CA GLY A 72 5.24 0.56 29.48
C GLY A 72 4.35 1.56 28.73
N ALA A 73 4.79 2.19 27.64
CA ALA A 73 4.03 3.29 27.01
C ALA A 73 3.58 3.07 25.55
N CYS A 74 3.89 1.92 24.94
CA CYS A 74 3.33 1.56 23.64
C CYS A 74 2.02 0.80 23.85
N PRO A 75 0.89 1.17 23.22
CA PRO A 75 -0.25 0.27 23.14
C PRO A 75 0.21 -0.95 22.36
N THR A 76 0.45 -2.05 23.05
CA THR A 76 0.87 -3.31 22.45
C THR A 76 -0.22 -3.76 21.47
N PRO A 77 0.05 -3.95 20.17
CA PRO A 77 -0.70 -4.91 19.37
C PRO A 77 -0.23 -6.30 19.80
N GLY A 78 -0.51 -6.60 21.07
CA GLY A 78 -0.17 -7.82 21.79
C GLY A 78 -1.24 -8.08 22.83
N GLY A 79 -2.47 -7.65 22.52
CA GLY A 79 -3.62 -8.37 23.03
C GLY A 79 -3.52 -9.75 22.40
N ASN A 80 -3.45 -10.78 23.24
CA ASN A 80 -3.85 -12.12 22.86
C ASN A 80 -5.27 -12.04 22.30
N VAL A 81 -5.40 -11.69 21.02
CA VAL A 81 -6.49 -12.21 20.22
C VAL A 81 -6.23 -13.70 20.27
N PRO A 82 -7.12 -14.51 20.87
CA PRO A 82 -6.98 -15.94 20.74
C PRO A 82 -6.83 -16.18 19.24
N ALA A 83 -5.67 -16.70 18.82
CA ALA A 83 -5.57 -17.33 17.50
C ALA A 83 -6.82 -18.21 17.42
N PRO A 84 -7.66 -18.07 16.37
CA PRO A 84 -8.79 -18.96 16.21
C PRO A 84 -8.25 -20.37 16.44
N THR A 85 -8.69 -21.02 17.50
CA THR A 85 -8.15 -22.32 17.90
C THR A 85 -8.56 -23.29 16.79
N GLY A 86 -7.67 -23.49 15.81
CA GLY A 86 -7.95 -24.15 14.53
C GLY A 86 -7.47 -23.41 13.26
N SER A 87 -6.95 -22.18 13.31
CA SER A 87 -6.40 -21.47 12.15
C SER A 87 -4.88 -21.59 12.05
N HIS A 88 -4.37 -21.90 10.87
CA HIS A 88 -2.93 -21.92 10.57
C HIS A 88 -2.28 -20.55 10.90
N PRO A 89 -1.06 -20.47 11.46
CA PRO A 89 -0.39 -19.19 11.74
C PRO A 89 -0.30 -18.29 10.50
N GLY A 90 0.04 -18.86 9.34
CA GLY A 90 -0.01 -18.15 8.05
C GLY A 90 -1.38 -17.61 7.65
N GLN A 91 -2.48 -18.24 8.07
CA GLN A 91 -3.82 -17.70 7.81
C GLN A 91 -4.04 -16.39 8.59
N ALA A 92 -3.57 -16.32 9.84
CA ALA A 92 -3.64 -15.10 10.63
C ALA A 92 -2.79 -13.97 10.03
N LEU A 93 -1.63 -14.31 9.46
CA LEU A 93 -0.79 -13.36 8.73
C LEU A 93 -1.46 -12.87 7.44
N PHE A 94 -2.07 -13.79 6.69
CA PHE A 94 -2.79 -13.50 5.44
C PHE A 94 -3.92 -12.48 5.64
N VAL A 95 -4.71 -12.62 6.71
CA VAL A 95 -5.83 -11.72 7.03
C VAL A 95 -5.42 -10.49 7.83
N GLY A 96 -4.27 -10.55 8.49
CA GLY A 96 -3.80 -9.54 9.43
C GLY A 96 -2.70 -8.68 8.83
N VAL A 97 -1.52 -8.75 9.46
CA VAL A 97 -0.39 -7.84 9.19
C VAL A 97 0.24 -8.04 7.81
N GLY A 98 0.07 -9.21 7.19
CA GLY A 98 0.53 -9.46 5.82
C GLY A 98 -0.33 -8.77 4.76
N GLY A 99 -1.54 -8.31 5.09
CA GLY A 99 -2.39 -7.49 4.21
C GLY A 99 -2.88 -8.19 2.93
N CYS A 100 -2.58 -9.48 2.75
CA CYS A 100 -2.88 -10.24 1.54
C CYS A 100 -4.39 -10.28 1.24
N SER A 101 -5.21 -10.41 2.28
CA SER A 101 -6.68 -10.45 2.20
C SER A 101 -7.32 -9.17 1.65
N ALA A 102 -6.60 -8.04 1.66
CA ALA A 102 -7.10 -6.79 1.09
C ALA A 102 -7.24 -6.88 -0.44
N CYS A 103 -6.39 -7.68 -1.08
CA CYS A 103 -6.32 -7.80 -2.53
C CYS A 103 -6.76 -9.18 -3.03
N HIS A 104 -6.46 -10.26 -2.31
CA HIS A 104 -6.72 -11.63 -2.75
C HIS A 104 -7.92 -12.27 -2.04
N THR A 105 -8.62 -13.14 -2.76
CA THR A 105 -9.72 -13.97 -2.25
C THR A 105 -9.22 -15.36 -1.88
N ILE A 106 -9.69 -15.87 -0.74
CA ILE A 106 -9.67 -17.29 -0.35
C ILE A 106 -11.07 -17.60 0.21
N ASP A 107 -11.74 -18.60 -0.33
CA ASP A 107 -13.13 -18.90 0.00
C ASP A 107 -13.29 -19.20 1.50
N GLY A 108 -14.23 -18.49 2.14
CA GLY A 108 -14.46 -18.60 3.59
C GLY A 108 -13.41 -17.90 4.46
N VAL A 109 -12.40 -17.25 3.89
CA VAL A 109 -11.33 -16.55 4.62
C VAL A 109 -11.24 -15.06 4.26
N ALA A 110 -11.20 -14.72 2.97
CA ALA A 110 -11.05 -13.36 2.46
C ALA A 110 -11.76 -13.17 1.12
N GLN A 111 -12.10 -11.92 0.77
CA GLN A 111 -12.88 -11.59 -0.42
C GLN A 111 -12.24 -10.44 -1.23
N GLY A 112 -10.90 -10.38 -1.25
CA GLY A 112 -10.17 -9.37 -2.03
C GLY A 112 -10.36 -9.57 -3.54
N ILE A 113 -10.61 -8.48 -4.27
CA ILE A 113 -10.96 -8.50 -5.70
C ILE A 113 -9.89 -7.91 -6.62
N LEU A 114 -8.81 -7.37 -6.05
CA LEU A 114 -7.77 -6.67 -6.82
C LEU A 114 -6.74 -7.63 -7.40
N GLY A 115 -6.42 -8.69 -6.65
CA GLY A 115 -5.55 -9.78 -7.08
C GLY A 115 -6.37 -11.02 -7.45
N PRO A 116 -5.78 -11.97 -8.19
CA PRO A 116 -6.43 -13.23 -8.51
C PRO A 116 -6.80 -14.02 -7.24
N PRO A 117 -7.84 -14.87 -7.30
CA PRO A 117 -8.15 -15.77 -6.19
C PRO A 117 -6.99 -16.73 -5.95
N LEU A 118 -6.72 -17.03 -4.67
CA LEU A 118 -5.65 -17.94 -4.25
C LEU A 118 -6.19 -19.32 -3.82
N ASN A 119 -7.46 -19.58 -4.09
CA ASN A 119 -8.04 -20.92 -3.97
C ASN A 119 -7.23 -21.88 -4.87
N GLY A 120 -6.66 -22.92 -4.28
CA GLY A 120 -5.84 -23.89 -5.02
C GLY A 120 -4.46 -23.42 -5.46
N ILE A 121 -3.92 -22.35 -4.87
CA ILE A 121 -2.59 -21.86 -5.26
C ILE A 121 -1.48 -22.90 -5.00
N GLY A 122 -1.60 -23.75 -3.97
CA GLY A 122 -0.64 -24.80 -3.68
C GLY A 122 -0.52 -25.84 -4.80
N SER A 123 -1.62 -26.19 -5.48
CA SER A 123 -1.61 -27.08 -6.64
C SER A 123 -1.20 -26.36 -7.93
N ALA A 124 -1.70 -25.13 -8.11
CA ALA A 124 -1.44 -24.34 -9.31
C ALA A 124 0.03 -23.91 -9.41
N ALA A 125 0.65 -23.49 -8.31
CA ALA A 125 2.01 -22.93 -8.24
C ALA A 125 3.07 -23.87 -8.86
N ALA A 126 2.98 -25.17 -8.59
CA ALA A 126 3.90 -26.17 -9.14
C ALA A 126 3.93 -26.23 -10.68
N ASN A 127 2.87 -25.74 -11.33
CA ASN A 127 2.72 -25.77 -12.78
C ASN A 127 2.90 -24.39 -13.43
N ARG A 128 3.14 -23.33 -12.65
CA ARG A 128 3.26 -21.95 -13.15
C ARG A 128 4.60 -21.72 -13.85
N LEU A 129 5.67 -22.35 -13.40
CA LEU A 129 7.01 -22.13 -13.92
C LEU A 129 7.79 -23.46 -14.01
N PRO A 130 8.29 -23.86 -15.20
CA PRO A 130 9.07 -25.08 -15.35
C PRO A 130 10.34 -25.07 -14.48
N GLY A 131 10.55 -26.13 -13.71
CA GLY A 131 11.73 -26.28 -12.86
C GLY A 131 11.62 -25.66 -11.46
N TYR A 132 10.47 -25.06 -11.12
CA TYR A 132 10.16 -24.57 -9.78
C TYR A 132 9.20 -25.52 -9.06
N SER A 133 9.41 -25.72 -7.76
CA SER A 133 8.40 -26.28 -6.87
C SER A 133 7.32 -25.25 -6.55
N ALA A 134 6.16 -25.71 -6.05
CA ALA A 134 5.11 -24.81 -5.57
C ALA A 134 5.61 -23.86 -4.46
N GLU A 135 6.41 -24.40 -3.54
CA GLU A 135 6.99 -23.65 -2.42
C GLU A 135 7.91 -22.54 -2.92
N GLU A 136 8.87 -22.87 -3.79
CA GLU A 136 9.80 -21.89 -4.37
C GLU A 136 9.04 -20.80 -5.14
N TYR A 137 8.05 -21.18 -5.94
CA TYR A 137 7.24 -20.23 -6.70
C TYR A 137 6.45 -19.28 -5.78
N ILE A 138 5.78 -19.80 -4.75
CA ILE A 138 4.99 -18.99 -3.82
C ILE A 138 5.90 -18.06 -3.02
N ARG A 139 7.02 -18.58 -2.51
CA ARG A 139 7.99 -17.82 -1.73
C ARG A 139 8.59 -16.68 -2.54
N GLU A 140 9.02 -16.95 -3.76
CA GLU A 140 9.55 -15.92 -4.65
C GLU A 140 8.47 -14.91 -5.04
N SER A 141 7.23 -15.35 -5.29
CA SER A 141 6.11 -14.43 -5.59
C SER A 141 5.75 -13.49 -4.43
N ILE A 142 6.00 -13.89 -3.17
CA ILE A 142 5.80 -13.01 -2.00
C ILE A 142 6.95 -12.01 -1.89
N LEU A 143 8.20 -12.46 -2.04
CA LEU A 143 9.40 -11.63 -1.86
C LEU A 143 9.65 -10.68 -3.03
N GLU A 144 9.42 -11.17 -4.24
CA GLU A 144 9.69 -10.52 -5.52
C GLU A 144 8.46 -10.67 -6.43
N PRO A 145 7.35 -9.97 -6.12
CA PRO A 145 6.08 -10.10 -6.86
C PRO A 145 6.16 -9.67 -8.33
N ASP A 146 7.27 -9.06 -8.75
CA ASP A 146 7.59 -8.70 -10.13
C ASP A 146 8.56 -9.66 -10.82
N ALA A 147 9.17 -10.61 -10.10
CA ALA A 147 10.07 -11.61 -10.66
C ALA A 147 9.38 -12.44 -11.75
N HIS A 148 8.08 -12.70 -11.56
CA HIS A 148 7.22 -13.34 -12.53
C HIS A 148 6.14 -12.36 -12.95
N ALA A 149 6.20 -11.89 -14.20
CA ALA A 149 5.10 -11.13 -14.74
C ALA A 149 3.81 -11.96 -14.59
N ALA A 150 2.85 -11.48 -13.80
CA ALA A 150 1.56 -12.14 -13.59
C ALA A 150 0.73 -12.31 -14.88
N GLY A 151 1.27 -11.92 -16.03
CA GLY A 151 0.71 -12.16 -17.35
C GLY A 151 1.39 -13.35 -18.02
N THR A 152 0.60 -14.41 -18.24
CA THR A 152 0.50 -15.23 -19.49
C THR A 152 0.39 -16.74 -19.27
N ALA A 153 0.54 -17.27 -18.05
CA ALA A 153 0.58 -18.73 -17.84
C ALA A 153 -0.79 -19.43 -17.65
N ASP A 154 -1.85 -18.73 -17.25
CA ASP A 154 -3.17 -19.35 -16.95
C ASP A 154 -4.32 -18.91 -17.86
N GLY A 155 -4.07 -18.07 -18.86
CA GLY A 155 -5.13 -17.55 -19.73
C GLY A 155 -6.15 -16.67 -19.00
N LEU A 156 -5.92 -16.27 -17.74
CA LEU A 156 -6.71 -15.25 -17.05
C LEU A 156 -6.20 -13.87 -17.45
N SER A 157 -6.29 -13.58 -18.75
CA SER A 157 -6.05 -12.25 -19.29
C SER A 157 -7.10 -11.29 -18.76
N GLN A 158 -6.76 -10.53 -17.72
CA GLN A 158 -7.12 -9.13 -17.69
C GLN A 158 -5.85 -8.30 -17.74
N ASP A 159 -5.95 -7.28 -18.57
CA ASP A 159 -5.02 -6.22 -18.91
C ASP A 159 -4.59 -5.42 -17.67
N TYR A 160 -4.02 -6.10 -16.67
CA TYR A 160 -3.42 -5.47 -15.51
C TYR A 160 -2.06 -4.96 -15.95
N ASP A 161 -2.06 -3.70 -16.39
CA ASP A 161 -0.87 -2.88 -16.59
C ASP A 161 -0.05 -2.82 -15.30
N GLY A 162 0.78 -3.84 -15.10
CA GLY A 162 1.87 -3.84 -14.13
C GLY A 162 1.47 -4.02 -12.66
N ASN A 163 2.17 -4.95 -12.03
CA ASN A 163 2.87 -4.77 -10.76
C ASN A 163 2.17 -4.14 -9.55
N LEU A 164 0.84 -4.23 -9.47
CA LEU A 164 0.05 -3.74 -8.34
C LEU A 164 0.43 -4.45 -7.03
N MET A 165 0.84 -5.73 -7.13
CA MET A 165 1.32 -6.48 -5.98
C MET A 165 2.64 -5.89 -5.44
N LEU A 166 3.62 -5.52 -6.27
CA LEU A 166 4.87 -4.90 -5.80
C LEU A 166 4.66 -3.56 -5.10
N SER A 167 3.86 -2.67 -5.71
CA SER A 167 3.64 -1.32 -5.17
C SER A 167 3.03 -1.36 -3.76
N THR A 168 2.30 -2.42 -3.45
CA THR A 168 1.63 -2.61 -2.16
C THR A 168 2.49 -3.46 -1.20
N MET A 169 3.21 -4.46 -1.70
CA MET A 169 4.08 -5.34 -0.89
C MET A 169 5.36 -4.65 -0.42
N ALA A 170 5.91 -3.68 -1.17
CA ALA A 170 7.12 -2.94 -0.80
C ALA A 170 7.04 -2.26 0.59
N GLY A 171 5.83 -1.90 1.04
CA GLY A 171 5.61 -1.32 2.37
C GLY A 171 5.33 -2.33 3.48
N ILE A 172 4.99 -3.58 3.13
CA ILE A 172 4.51 -4.62 4.06
C ILE A 172 5.58 -5.68 4.32
N LEU A 173 6.34 -6.08 3.29
CA LEU A 173 7.40 -7.08 3.42
C LEU A 173 8.44 -6.75 4.50
N PRO A 174 8.91 -5.50 4.67
CA PRO A 174 9.85 -5.18 5.75
C PRO A 174 9.29 -5.34 7.17
N ALA A 175 7.97 -5.49 7.30
CA ALA A 175 7.29 -5.72 8.57
C ALA A 175 7.03 -7.20 8.87
N LEU A 176 7.28 -8.10 7.91
CA LEU A 176 7.19 -9.55 8.09
C LEU A 176 8.59 -10.11 8.41
N SER A 177 8.67 -10.98 9.42
CA SER A 177 9.89 -11.75 9.68
C SER A 177 10.03 -12.91 8.71
N ASP A 178 11.23 -13.49 8.59
CA ASP A 178 11.44 -14.70 7.78
C ASP A 178 10.51 -15.84 8.23
N GLU A 179 10.29 -16.00 9.54
CA GLU A 179 9.35 -16.97 10.10
C GLU A 179 7.90 -16.69 9.68
N ASP A 180 7.49 -15.42 9.60
CA ASP A 180 6.16 -15.05 9.12
C ASP A 180 5.98 -15.40 7.64
N ILE A 181 7.03 -15.20 6.83
CA ILE A 181 7.03 -15.55 5.42
C ILE A 181 6.88 -17.06 5.24
N GLU A 182 7.66 -17.86 5.97
CA GLU A 182 7.55 -19.32 5.89
C GLU A 182 6.17 -19.81 6.37
N ASN A 183 5.64 -19.26 7.47
CA ASN A 183 4.29 -19.57 7.93
C ASN A 183 3.21 -19.25 6.87
N LEU A 184 3.38 -18.15 6.13
CA LEU A 184 2.48 -17.76 5.05
C LEU A 184 2.61 -18.70 3.84
N VAL A 185 3.82 -19.07 3.45
CA VAL A 185 4.08 -20.06 2.39
C VAL A 185 3.44 -21.40 2.75
N ASP A 186 3.67 -21.91 3.96
CA ASP A 186 3.08 -23.15 4.45
C ASP A 186 1.56 -23.12 4.38
N TYR A 187 0.95 -22.01 4.80
CA TYR A 187 -0.50 -21.85 4.70
C TYR A 187 -0.99 -21.92 3.25
N LEU A 188 -0.34 -21.19 2.34
CA LEU A 188 -0.73 -21.15 0.93
C LEU A 188 -0.55 -22.51 0.25
N LEU A 189 0.44 -23.31 0.66
CA LEU A 189 0.64 -24.68 0.19
C LEU A 189 -0.49 -25.63 0.61
N THR A 190 -1.21 -25.32 1.70
CA THR A 190 -2.38 -26.12 2.10
C THR A 190 -3.61 -25.91 1.20
N LEU A 191 -3.62 -24.87 0.37
CA LEU A 191 -4.74 -24.52 -0.51
C LEU A 191 -4.63 -25.28 -1.83
N GLN A 192 -5.49 -26.27 -2.06
CA GLN A 192 -5.44 -27.19 -3.20
C GLN A 192 -6.54 -26.96 -4.23
#